data_AF-A0A368GUQ1-F1
#
_entry.id   AF-A0A368GUQ1-F1
#
_cell.length_a   1.000
_cell.length_b   1.000
_cell.length_c   1.000
_cell.angle_alpha   90.00
_cell.angle_beta   90.00
_cell.angle_gamma   90.00
#
_symmetry.space_group_name_H-M   'P 1'
#
loop_
_entity.id
_entity.type
_entity.pdbx_description
1 polymer ?
#
loop_
_entity_poly.entity_id
_entity_poly.type
_entity_poly.pdbx_seq_one_letter_code
_entity_poly.pdbx_strand_id
1 'polypeptide(L)'
;MSLHVALYVLNVVLNTLIIALDILIIWAALASGEIRRNLVLHIIITAMVMDIVVYMNTILHDIPSFITNTDFSVAGLRYVSVLILCSQWFSQLLFLPVLSVIHFLAIFSPTKFRSIANKHVYGANIAIVMFGFLMTGNLQFCYLISLFCPGTC
;
A
#
# COMPACT_ATOMS: atom_id res chain seq x y z
N MET A 1 -4.33 -33.14 4.41
CA MET A 1 -4.42 -31.68 4.68
C MET A 1 -5.64 -31.17 3.93
N SER A 2 -6.57 -30.47 4.58
CA SER A 2 -7.73 -29.93 3.87
C SER A 2 -7.29 -28.80 2.93
N LEU A 3 -7.93 -28.68 1.76
CA LEU A 3 -7.62 -27.67 0.73
C LEU A 3 -7.50 -26.26 1.33
N HIS A 4 -8.36 -25.93 2.29
CA HIS A 4 -8.36 -24.65 3.01
C HIS A 4 -7.05 -24.35 3.72
N VAL A 5 -6.48 -25.32 4.43
CA VAL A 5 -5.21 -25.14 5.14
C VAL A 5 -4.07 -24.95 4.13
N ALA A 6 -4.11 -25.66 2.99
CA ALA A 6 -3.10 -25.48 1.94
C ALA A 6 -3.15 -24.06 1.32
N LEU A 7 -4.34 -23.54 1.02
CA LEU A 7 -4.53 -22.18 0.51
C LEU A 7 -4.06 -21.13 1.52
N TYR A 8 -4.35 -21.33 2.80
CA TYR A 8 -3.92 -20.44 3.87
C TYR A 8 -2.38 -20.40 4.00
N VAL A 9 -1.74 -21.56 4.07
CA VAL A 9 -0.28 -21.66 4.14
C VAL A 9 0.36 -21.01 2.92
N LEU A 10 -0.20 -21.24 1.73
CA LEU A 10 0.28 -20.61 0.50
C LEU A 10 0.17 -19.08 0.55
N ASN A 11 -0.96 -18.54 1.04
CA ASN A 11 -1.14 -17.10 1.19
C ASN A 11 -0.10 -16.47 2.14
N VAL A 12 0.14 -17.10 3.30
CA VAL A 12 1.15 -16.63 4.26
C VAL A 12 2.55 -16.66 3.64
N VAL A 13 2.90 -17.73 2.94
CA VAL A 13 4.20 -17.86 2.25
C VAL A 13 4.37 -16.79 1.18
N LEU A 14 3.36 -16.58 0.32
CA LEU A 14 3.40 -15.56 -0.72
C LEU A 14 3.54 -14.15 -0.15
N ASN A 15 2.74 -13.79 0.85
CA ASN A 15 2.83 -12.47 1.50
C ASN A 15 4.20 -12.26 2.17
N THR A 16 4.75 -13.30 2.81
CA THR A 16 6.09 -13.24 3.42
C THR A 16 7.18 -13.04 2.36
N LEU A 17 7.07 -13.73 1.21
CA LEU A 17 8.01 -13.57 0.09
C LEU A 17 7.95 -12.16 -0.52
N ILE A 18 6.75 -11.59 -0.66
CA ILE A 18 6.58 -10.23 -1.17
C ILE A 18 7.22 -9.21 -0.21
N ILE A 19 6.95 -9.31 1.10
CA ILE A 19 7.60 -8.45 2.10
C ILE A 19 9.13 -8.58 2.04
N ALA A 20 9.65 -9.80 1.94
CA ALA A 20 11.09 -10.04 1.87
C ALA A 20 11.72 -9.41 0.60
N LEU A 21 11.02 -9.51 -0.54
CA LEU A 21 11.43 -8.89 -1.79
C LEU A 21 11.44 -7.36 -1.69
N ASP A 22 10.41 -6.75 -1.11
CA ASP A 22 10.33 -5.30 -0.93
C ASP A 22 11.45 -4.78 -0.03
N ILE A 23 11.71 -5.48 1.08
CA ILE A 23 12.83 -5.15 1.98
C ILE A 23 14.17 -5.27 1.24
N LEU A 24 14.36 -6.31 0.43
CA LEU A 24 15.59 -6.51 -0.35
C LEU A 24 15.79 -5.37 -1.36
N ILE A 25 14.73 -4.95 -2.06
CA ILE A 25 14.80 -3.84 -3.03
C ILE A 25 15.09 -2.51 -2.33
N ILE A 26 14.41 -2.23 -1.21
CA ILE A 26 14.67 -1.04 -0.39
C ILE A 26 16.12 -1.04 0.09
N TRP A 27 16.62 -2.18 0.59
CA TRP A 27 18.00 -2.31 1.02
C TRP A 27 18.99 -2.09 -0.12
N ALA A 28 18.77 -2.70 -1.29
CA ALA A 28 19.62 -2.52 -2.47
C ALA A 28 19.63 -1.05 -2.94
N ALA A 29 18.48 -0.38 -2.92
CA ALA A 29 18.37 1.04 -3.26
C ALA A 29 19.09 1.95 -2.25
N LEU A 30 19.08 1.60 -0.96
CA LEU A 30 19.86 2.30 0.06
C LEU A 30 21.36 2.07 -0.10
N ALA A 31 21.76 0.83 -0.38
CA ALA A 31 23.16 0.46 -0.57
C ALA A 31 23.81 1.13 -1.79
N SER A 32 23.06 1.38 -2.86
CA SER A 32 23.58 2.07 -4.06
C SER A 32 23.84 3.56 -3.83
N GLY A 33 23.26 4.18 -2.81
CA GLY A 33 23.33 5.63 -2.57
C GLY A 33 22.61 6.48 -3.62
N GLU A 34 21.96 5.86 -4.61
CA GLU A 34 21.30 6.56 -5.72
C GLU A 34 19.94 7.15 -5.33
N ILE A 35 19.36 6.74 -4.19
CA ILE A 35 18.08 7.25 -3.68
C ILE A 35 18.03 8.79 -3.67
N ARG A 36 19.13 9.44 -3.28
CA ARG A 36 19.16 10.92 -3.20
C ARG A 36 19.08 11.61 -4.55
N ARG A 37 19.41 10.91 -5.64
CA ARG A 37 19.49 11.47 -6.99
C ARG A 37 18.33 11.05 -7.88
N ASN A 38 17.74 9.89 -7.63
CA ASN A 38 16.71 9.34 -8.49
C ASN A 38 15.31 9.55 -7.89
N LEU A 39 14.60 10.55 -8.41
CA LEU A 39 13.22 10.89 -8.02
C LEU A 39 12.26 9.71 -8.17
N VAL A 40 12.48 8.86 -9.17
CA VAL A 40 11.65 7.68 -9.44
C VAL A 40 11.77 6.66 -8.31
N LEU A 41 12.98 6.44 -7.79
CA LEU A 41 13.21 5.53 -6.66
C LEU A 41 12.47 5.98 -5.41
N HIS A 42 12.34 7.28 -5.16
CA HIS A 42 11.58 7.78 -4.01
C HIS A 42 10.11 7.39 -4.06
N ILE A 43 9.49 7.42 -5.24
CA ILE A 43 8.08 7.03 -5.44
C ILE A 43 7.93 5.52 -5.25
N ILE A 44 8.82 4.74 -5.88
CA ILE A 44 8.81 3.27 -5.79
C ILE A 44 9.00 2.83 -4.33
N ILE A 45 9.96 3.40 -3.61
CA ILE A 45 10.19 3.08 -2.20
C ILE A 45 8.97 3.42 -1.34
N THR A 46 8.30 4.55 -1.62
CA THR A 46 7.09 4.91 -0.87
C THR A 46 5.96 3.90 -1.12
N ALA A 47 5.79 3.45 -2.36
CA ALA A 47 4.83 2.41 -2.70
C ALA A 47 5.16 1.07 -2.02
N MET A 48 6.42 0.63 -2.05
CA MET A 48 6.87 -0.61 -1.38
C MET A 48 6.68 -0.55 0.15
N VAL A 49 6.93 0.60 0.78
CA VAL A 49 6.67 0.77 2.22
C VAL A 49 5.18 0.61 2.53
N MET A 50 4.29 1.16 1.70
CA MET A 50 2.84 0.98 1.86
C MET A 50 2.45 -0.49 1.73
N ASP A 51 3.05 -1.22 0.79
CA ASP A 51 2.79 -2.64 0.56
C ASP A 51 3.21 -3.48 1.77
N ILE A 52 4.40 -3.24 2.33
CA ILE A 52 4.85 -3.90 3.56
C ILE A 52 3.86 -3.69 4.71
N VAL A 53 3.36 -2.46 4.91
CA VAL A 53 2.39 -2.16 5.97
C VAL A 53 1.09 -2.95 5.77
N VAL A 54 0.59 -3.04 4.54
CA VAL A 54 -0.61 -3.83 4.22
C VAL A 54 -0.39 -5.31 4.47
N TYR A 55 0.68 -5.89 3.94
CA TYR A 55 0.94 -7.33 4.10
C TYR A 55 1.18 -7.71 5.55
N MET A 56 1.87 -6.85 6.33
CA MET A 56 2.00 -7.03 7.77
C MET A 56 0.64 -7.02 8.46
N ASN A 57 -0.25 -6.07 8.11
CA ASN A 57 -1.60 -6.03 8.65
C ASN A 57 -2.42 -7.28 8.29
N THR A 58 -2.30 -7.80 7.06
CA THR A 58 -2.94 -9.06 6.64
C THR A 58 -2.43 -10.25 7.46
N ILE A 59 -1.10 -10.38 7.63
CA ILE A 59 -0.49 -11.47 8.42
C ILE A 59 -0.93 -11.39 9.89
N LEU A 60 -0.93 -10.19 10.47
CA LEU A 60 -1.36 -9.95 11.85
C LEU A 60 -2.83 -10.26 12.08
N HIS A 61 -3.66 -10.08 11.05
CA HIS A 61 -5.09 -10.38 11.12
C HIS A 61 -5.36 -11.89 10.90
N ASP A 62 -4.73 -12.49 9.90
CA ASP A 62 -5.07 -13.84 9.44
C ASP A 62 -4.45 -14.95 10.32
N ILE A 63 -3.25 -14.73 10.90
CA ILE A 63 -2.60 -15.73 11.76
C ILE A 63 -3.39 -16.02 13.03
N PRO A 64 -3.77 -15.02 13.85
CA PRO A 64 -4.53 -15.27 15.06
C PRO A 64 -5.87 -15.93 14.77
N SER A 65 -6.59 -15.43 13.75
CA SER A 65 -7.90 -15.97 13.36
C SER A 65 -7.85 -17.47 13.02
N PHE A 66 -6.80 -17.89 12.30
CA PHE A 66 -6.61 -19.30 11.96
C PHE A 66 -6.29 -20.17 13.19
N ILE A 67 -5.46 -19.68 14.12
CA ILE A 67 -5.05 -20.44 15.31
C ILE A 67 -6.23 -20.60 16.29
N THR A 68 -7.00 -19.54 16.51
CA THR A 68 -8.07 -19.52 17.52
C THR A 68 -9.39 -20.09 17.02
N ASN A 69 -9.51 -20.45 15.72
CA ASN A 69 -10.76 -20.86 15.07
C ASN A 69 -11.96 -19.93 15.40
N THR A 70 -11.65 -18.68 15.71
CA THR A 70 -12.58 -17.64 16.14
C THR A 70 -12.07 -16.35 15.55
N ASP A 71 -12.98 -15.54 15.02
CA ASP A 71 -12.64 -14.23 14.49
C ASP A 71 -12.06 -13.36 15.62
N PHE A 72 -10.73 -13.34 15.71
CA PHE A 72 -9.99 -12.58 16.72
C PHE A 72 -10.14 -11.07 16.52
N SER A 73 -10.68 -10.64 15.38
CA SER A 73 -10.91 -9.23 15.11
C SER A 73 -12.05 -8.70 15.99
N VAL A 74 -11.69 -8.00 17.07
CA VAL A 74 -12.59 -7.02 17.69
C VAL A 74 -13.11 -6.12 16.56
N ALA A 75 -14.40 -5.78 16.54
CA ALA A 75 -15.03 -5.06 15.42
C ALA A 75 -14.22 -3.83 14.93
N GLY A 76 -13.53 -3.13 15.84
CA GLY A 76 -12.62 -2.03 15.51
C GLY A 76 -11.38 -2.44 14.72
N LEU A 77 -10.78 -3.60 15.01
CA LEU A 77 -9.54 -4.07 14.36
C LEU A 77 -9.81 -4.48 12.90
N ARG A 78 -10.94 -5.16 12.64
CA ARG A 78 -11.39 -5.47 11.28
C ARG A 78 -11.60 -4.21 10.44
N TYR A 79 -12.22 -3.21 11.04
CA TYR A 79 -12.47 -1.93 10.39
C TYR A 79 -11.16 -1.22 10.00
N VAL A 80 -10.18 -1.19 10.92
CA VAL A 80 -8.86 -0.61 10.66
C VAL A 80 -8.12 -1.37 9.57
N SER A 81 -8.16 -2.71 9.58
CA SER A 81 -7.50 -3.52 8.56
C SER A 81 -8.08 -3.28 7.15
N VAL A 82 -9.40 -3.16 7.03
CA VAL A 82 -10.05 -2.82 5.75
C VAL A 82 -9.69 -1.40 5.31
N LEU A 83 -9.65 -0.44 6.24
CA LEU A 83 -9.27 0.95 5.95
C LEU A 83 -7.85 1.01 5.37
N ILE A 84 -6.90 0.34 6.03
CA ILE A 84 -5.50 0.27 5.57
C ILE A 84 -5.42 -0.33 4.16
N LEU A 85 -6.12 -1.44 3.90
CA LEU A 85 -6.12 -2.10 2.59
C LEU A 85 -6.69 -1.19 1.50
N CYS A 86 -7.84 -0.56 1.73
CA CYS A 86 -8.45 0.37 0.78
C CYS A 86 -7.57 1.60 0.53
N SER A 87 -7.02 2.18 1.60
CA SER A 87 -6.15 3.36 1.51
C SER A 87 -4.91 3.08 0.67
N GLN A 88 -4.33 1.88 0.80
CA GLN A 88 -3.20 1.46 -0.02
C GLN A 88 -3.60 1.29 -1.48
N TRP A 89 -4.72 0.62 -1.77
CA TRP A 89 -5.22 0.46 -3.14
C TRP A 89 -5.42 1.80 -3.86
N PHE A 90 -6.07 2.77 -3.22
CA PHE A 90 -6.25 4.10 -3.80
C PHE A 90 -4.94 4.84 -3.98
N SER A 91 -4.04 4.78 -2.99
CA SER A 91 -2.75 5.44 -3.07
C SER A 91 -1.89 4.88 -4.21
N GLN A 92 -1.84 3.54 -4.36
CA GLN A 92 -1.12 2.88 -5.46
C GLN A 92 -1.69 3.26 -6.83
N LEU A 93 -3.02 3.29 -6.96
CA LEU A 93 -3.68 3.68 -8.20
C LEU A 93 -3.32 5.11 -8.62
N LEU A 94 -3.11 6.02 -7.65
CA LEU A 94 -2.68 7.39 -7.89
C LEU A 94 -1.17 7.54 -8.12
N PHE A 95 -0.36 6.62 -7.59
CA PHE A 95 1.08 6.60 -7.88
C PHE A 95 1.37 6.25 -9.34
N LEU A 96 0.56 5.39 -9.97
CA LEU A 96 0.73 4.98 -11.38
C LEU A 96 0.75 6.16 -12.37
N PRO A 97 -0.25 7.06 -12.42
CA PRO A 97 -0.23 8.20 -13.33
C PRO A 97 0.91 9.18 -13.01
N VAL A 98 1.24 9.37 -11.73
CA VAL A 98 2.36 10.25 -11.32
C VAL A 98 3.70 9.69 -11.80
N LEU A 99 3.91 8.38 -11.65
CA LEU A 99 5.09 7.68 -12.16
C LEU A 99 5.17 7.78 -13.68
N SER A 100 4.04 7.63 -14.39
CA SER A 100 3.95 7.79 -15.84
C SER A 100 4.36 9.19 -16.30
N VAL A 101 3.85 10.24 -15.65
CA VAL A 101 4.20 11.65 -15.95
C VAL A 101 5.68 11.92 -15.69
N ILE A 102 6.23 11.42 -14.58
CA ILE A 102 7.63 11.62 -14.23
C ILE A 102 8.54 10.90 -15.22
N HIS A 103 8.19 9.68 -15.61
CA HIS A 103 8.91 8.92 -16.62
C HIS A 103 8.89 9.63 -17.99
N PHE A 104 7.72 10.14 -18.39
CA PHE A 104 7.59 10.95 -19.61
C PHE A 104 8.47 12.20 -19.55
N LEU A 105 8.48 12.93 -18.43
CA LEU A 105 9.34 14.10 -18.25
C LEU A 105 10.83 13.76 -18.29
N ALA A 106 11.23 12.61 -17.74
CA ALA A 106 12.61 12.15 -17.77
C ALA A 106 13.10 11.89 -19.21
N ILE A 107 12.23 11.37 -20.09
CA ILE A 107 12.54 11.10 -21.50
C ILE A 107 12.51 12.37 -22.34
N PHE A 108 11.42 13.13 -22.29
CA PHE A 108 11.19 14.24 -23.23
C PHE A 108 11.74 15.59 -22.76
N SER A 109 12.02 15.77 -21.46
CA SER A 109 12.53 17.04 -20.93
C SER A 109 13.52 16.85 -19.77
N PRO A 110 14.71 16.28 -20.03
CA PRO A 110 15.68 15.94 -18.98
C PRO A 110 16.19 17.17 -18.21
N THR A 111 16.25 18.34 -18.84
CA THR A 111 16.63 19.60 -18.17
C THR A 111 15.60 20.03 -17.13
N LYS A 112 14.30 19.94 -17.46
CA LYS A 112 13.22 20.22 -16.51
C LYS A 112 13.18 19.16 -15.40
N PHE A 113 13.34 17.88 -15.75
CA PHE A 113 13.38 16.78 -14.79
C PHE A 113 14.47 16.96 -13.73
N ARG A 114 15.70 17.35 -14.13
CA ARG A 114 16.81 17.62 -13.19
C ARG A 114 16.57 18.83 -12.27
N SER A 115 15.67 19.74 -12.66
CA SER A 115 15.32 20.92 -11.85
C SER A 115 14.32 20.60 -10.72
N ILE A 116 13.61 19.46 -10.80
CA ILE A 116 12.64 19.06 -9.79
C ILE A 116 13.39 18.71 -8.50
N ALA A 117 13.26 19.55 -7.48
CA ALA A 117 13.85 19.26 -6.18
C ALA A 117 13.12 18.10 -5.48
N ASN A 118 13.87 17.25 -4.78
CA ASN A 118 13.35 16.10 -4.01
C ASN A 118 12.19 16.47 -3.05
N LYS A 119 12.19 17.71 -2.53
CA LYS A 119 11.12 18.22 -1.66
C LYS A 119 9.74 18.21 -2.33
N HIS A 120 9.66 18.48 -3.63
CA HIS A 120 8.40 18.47 -4.37
C HIS A 120 7.87 17.04 -4.54
N VAL A 121 8.75 16.08 -4.80
CA VAL A 121 8.37 14.66 -4.93
C VAL A 121 7.92 14.10 -3.59
N TYR A 122 8.62 14.42 -2.50
CA TYR A 122 8.18 14.05 -1.16
C TYR A 122 6.80 14.63 -0.82
N GLY A 123 6.58 15.91 -1.13
CA GLY A 123 5.27 16.56 -0.95
C GLY A 123 4.17 15.90 -1.79
N ALA A 124 4.45 15.54 -3.05
CA ALA A 124 3.52 14.83 -3.91
C ALA A 124 3.16 13.45 -3.34
N ASN A 125 4.15 12.69 -2.84
CA ASN A 125 3.93 11.38 -2.24
C ASN A 125 3.02 11.47 -1.00
N ILE A 126 3.27 12.43 -0.10
CA ILE A 126 2.41 12.68 1.05
C ILE A 126 1.00 13.04 0.59
N ALA A 127 0.87 13.95 -0.38
CA ALA A 127 -0.43 14.36 -0.89
C ALA A 127 -1.21 13.19 -1.49
N ILE A 128 -0.56 12.30 -2.23
CA ILE A 128 -1.17 11.08 -2.78
C ILE A 128 -1.69 10.16 -1.67
N VAL A 129 -0.87 9.87 -0.65
CA VAL A 129 -1.27 9.01 0.48
C VAL A 129 -2.42 9.63 1.26
N MET A 130 -2.35 10.94 1.54
CA MET A 130 -3.44 11.67 2.21
C MET A 130 -4.73 11.65 1.39
N PHE A 131 -4.63 11.76 0.07
CA PHE A 131 -5.79 11.70 -0.82
C PHE A 131 -6.37 10.28 -0.91
N GLY A 132 -5.53 9.25 -0.95
CA GLY A 132 -5.97 7.85 -0.87
C GLY A 132 -6.72 7.54 0.44
N PHE A 133 -6.22 8.09 1.57
CA PHE A 133 -6.89 8.00 2.86
C PHE A 133 -8.24 8.73 2.84
N LEU A 134 -8.30 9.95 2.29
CA LEU A 134 -9.54 10.73 2.17
C LEU A 134 -10.60 10.01 1.32
N MET A 135 -10.20 9.40 0.21
CA MET A 135 -11.09 8.60 -0.64
C MET A 135 -11.66 7.38 0.08
N THR A 136 -10.87 6.76 0.96
CA THR A 136 -11.30 5.61 1.77
C THR A 136 -12.37 5.99 2.79
N GLY A 137 -12.28 7.17 3.39
CA GLY A 137 -13.26 7.66 4.36
C GLY A 137 -14.68 7.80 3.77
N ASN A 138 -14.80 8.22 2.52
CA ASN A 138 -16.10 8.34 1.85
C ASN A 138 -16.75 6.98 1.56
N LEU A 139 -15.96 5.96 1.19
CA LEU A 139 -16.44 4.59 0.99
C LEU A 139 -16.94 3.96 2.29
N GLN A 140 -16.30 4.27 3.41
CA GLN A 140 -16.74 3.82 4.72
C GLN A 140 -18.08 4.41 5.13
N PHE A 141 -18.39 5.65 4.77
CA PHE A 141 -19.71 6.22 5.01
C PHE A 141 -20.82 5.39 4.34
N CYS A 142 -20.56 4.91 3.13
CA CYS A 142 -21.49 4.09 2.37
C CYS A 142 -21.65 2.66 2.94
N TYR A 143 -20.54 2.03 3.33
CA TYR A 143 -20.55 0.69 3.94
C TYR A 143 -21.17 0.68 5.35
N LEU A 144 -20.91 1.73 6.14
CA LEU A 144 -21.48 1.89 7.48
C LEU A 144 -22.99 2.15 7.41
N ILE A 145 -23.45 2.98 6.46
CA ILE A 145 -24.89 3.18 6.18
C ILE A 145 -25.55 1.88 5.76
N SER A 146 -24.89 1.08 4.91
CA SER A 146 -25.44 -0.21 4.45
C SER A 146 -25.55 -1.24 5.58
N LEU A 147 -24.64 -1.21 6.57
CA LEU A 147 -24.66 -2.09 7.74
C LEU A 147 -25.73 -1.68 8.77
N PHE A 148 -26.02 -0.39 8.91
CA PHE A 148 -27.03 0.14 9.85
C PHE A 148 -28.43 0.31 9.23
N CYS A 149 -28.53 0.43 7.90
CA CYS A 149 -29.78 0.50 7.15
C CYS A 149 -29.68 -0.42 5.91
N PRO A 150 -30.01 -1.72 6.05
CA PRO A 150 -30.07 -2.62 4.91
C PRO A 150 -31.27 -2.23 4.02
N GLY A 151 -31.06 -1.38 3.02
CA GLY A 151 -32.10 -0.99 2.05
C GLY A 151 -31.98 0.38 1.38
N THR A 152 -30.92 1.17 1.62
CA THR A 152 -30.82 2.56 1.10
C THR A 152 -29.60 2.85 0.21
N CYS A 153 -29.05 1.86 -0.48
CA CYS A 153 -28.09 2.06 -1.57
C CYS A 153 -28.49 1.23 -2.78
#